data_AF-A0A1B6KGR0-F1
#
_entry.id   AF-A0A1B6KGR0-F1
#
_cell.length_a   1.000
_cell.length_b   1.000
_cell.length_c   1.000
_cell.angle_alpha   90.00
_cell.angle_beta   90.00
_cell.angle_gamma   90.00
#
_symmetry.space_group_name_H-M   'P 1'
#
loop_
_entity.id
_entity.type
_entity.pdbx_description
1 polymer ?
#
loop_
_entity_poly.entity_id
_entity_poly.type
_entity_poly.pdbx_seq_one_letter_code
_entity_poly.pdbx_strand_id
1 'polypeptide(L)'
;MADSDNCPVCRQPARAKCPGCARLIYCSEEHRKQDMAQHKSHCKPYRVEKNETYGRYLVANRDIKQGELLLRERPVVVGPRVDSLPACTECFTLLYPPVSRCPECQVSPLCPRCTHDPLDCGWYRGLPQELRELCLRTNNQHVMPLKVLLHVRAPDPGRYKEMLEMEAHLEERRGSGVWVSHHKNVVELMQTLGVITNSKEDTDLVQQICGILDVNSFEVRGTAALAGMGMRLRGVYVEAALMAHDCITNVHLSVDDHFVMSIRASVDIPEGQPILYNYTDPLQTTVERQRHLREGKYFSCSCRRCTDPTELGTLLGGLRCPRCRAGHVLGDLESAEWACNSCDRHFSSGLMAITTIVARDLLDDVDRTDPVKLEEALKSLSFTFAPTHSIMIDVKQSIVAAYRDLEPTRGNLQRKVELCRELLPVLRLLEPGISRLRGITLYELHVALVTLAQEHGESQLLQEAEEILKEAVSLLLYEPTVSPEGELARQAMAELKSLKALVAKQQLKEEKKKKKTKNKK
;
A
#
# COMPACT_ATOMS: atom_id res chain seq x y z
N MET A 1 25.72 -15.15 -19.83
CA MET A 1 25.77 -16.18 -18.77
C MET A 1 27.23 -16.29 -18.37
N ALA A 2 27.61 -15.76 -17.20
CA ALA A 2 28.95 -15.98 -16.66
C ALA A 2 29.03 -17.44 -16.18
N ASP A 3 30.17 -18.11 -16.38
CA ASP A 3 30.46 -19.45 -15.84
C ASP A 3 29.93 -19.57 -14.40
N SER A 4 28.82 -20.29 -14.22
CA SER A 4 28.08 -20.35 -12.95
C SER A 4 28.87 -21.04 -11.84
N ASP A 5 29.97 -21.70 -12.21
CA ASP A 5 30.72 -22.63 -11.36
C ASP A 5 32.14 -22.11 -11.02
N ASN A 6 32.51 -20.91 -11.50
CA ASN A 6 33.82 -20.30 -11.26
C ASN A 6 33.76 -19.01 -10.43
N CYS A 7 34.79 -18.79 -9.60
CA CYS A 7 34.98 -17.56 -8.84
C CYS A 7 35.21 -16.35 -9.77
N PRO A 8 34.49 -15.22 -9.59
CA PRO A 8 34.63 -14.06 -10.49
C PRO A 8 36.03 -13.40 -10.41
N VAL A 9 36.76 -13.61 -9.31
CA VAL A 9 38.08 -13.00 -9.07
C VAL A 9 39.22 -13.83 -9.69
N CYS A 10 39.33 -15.12 -9.34
CA CYS A 10 40.45 -15.98 -9.77
C CYS A 10 40.09 -16.96 -10.88
N ARG A 11 38.82 -17.03 -11.30
CA ARG A 11 38.28 -17.94 -12.34
C ARG A 11 38.44 -19.43 -12.04
N GLN A 12 38.78 -19.79 -10.80
CA GLN A 12 38.84 -21.19 -10.35
C GLN A 12 37.47 -21.70 -9.92
N PRO A 13 37.21 -23.02 -10.00
CA PRO A 13 35.99 -23.62 -9.50
C PRO A 13 35.71 -23.25 -8.04
N ALA A 14 34.47 -22.86 -7.77
CA ALA A 14 34.03 -22.41 -6.45
C ALA A 14 32.74 -23.11 -6.03
N ARG A 15 32.40 -23.04 -4.74
CA ARG A 15 31.16 -23.64 -4.20
C ARG A 15 30.41 -22.73 -3.23
N ALA A 16 31.10 -21.77 -2.59
CA ALA A 16 30.47 -20.91 -1.60
C ALA A 16 29.67 -19.80 -2.28
N LYS A 17 28.34 -19.90 -2.24
CA LYS A 17 27.43 -18.87 -2.77
C LYS A 17 27.56 -17.56 -1.99
N CYS A 18 27.38 -16.44 -2.69
CA CYS A 18 27.25 -15.13 -2.07
C CYS A 18 26.07 -15.14 -1.07
N PRO A 19 26.27 -14.80 0.22
CA PRO A 19 25.18 -14.81 1.20
C PRO A 19 24.12 -13.75 0.90
N GLY A 20 24.46 -12.70 0.14
CA GLY A 20 23.52 -11.66 -0.26
C GLY A 20 22.60 -12.12 -1.40
N CYS A 21 23.17 -12.38 -2.58
CA CYS A 21 22.38 -12.66 -3.78
C CYS A 21 22.23 -14.14 -4.15
N ALA A 22 23.07 -15.02 -3.60
CA ALA A 22 23.20 -16.43 -3.99
C ALA A 22 23.51 -16.71 -5.49
N ARG A 23 23.75 -15.68 -6.31
CA ARG A 23 24.02 -15.78 -7.76
C ARG A 23 25.48 -16.02 -8.11
N LEU A 24 26.39 -15.41 -7.35
CA LEU A 24 27.83 -15.57 -7.54
C LEU A 24 28.37 -16.56 -6.51
N ILE A 25 29.43 -17.26 -6.88
CA ILE A 25 30.14 -18.20 -6.01
C ILE A 25 31.60 -17.77 -5.89
N TYR A 26 32.20 -18.04 -4.73
CA TYR A 26 33.58 -17.65 -4.42
C TYR A 26 34.34 -18.84 -3.85
N CYS A 27 35.64 -18.90 -4.11
CA CYS A 27 36.52 -19.91 -3.52
C CYS A 27 36.94 -19.55 -2.09
N SER A 28 36.87 -18.27 -1.71
CA SER A 28 37.19 -17.77 -0.36
C SER A 28 36.41 -16.50 0.00
N GLU A 29 36.40 -16.14 1.29
CA GLU A 29 35.77 -14.91 1.77
C GLU A 29 36.53 -13.66 1.30
N GLU A 30 37.85 -13.75 1.14
CA GLU A 30 38.71 -12.68 0.63
C GLU A 30 38.29 -12.27 -0.78
N HIS A 31 38.10 -13.22 -1.69
CA HIS A 31 37.66 -12.93 -3.05
C HIS A 31 36.26 -12.32 -3.09
N ARG A 32 35.37 -12.75 -2.19
CA ARG A 32 34.05 -12.10 -2.05
C ARG A 32 34.18 -10.65 -1.60
N LYS A 33 35.05 -10.35 -0.63
CA LYS A 33 35.30 -8.98 -0.16
C LYS A 33 35.92 -8.12 -1.26
N GLN A 34 36.82 -8.68 -2.05
CA GLN A 34 37.44 -8.02 -3.21
C GLN A 34 36.41 -7.68 -4.29
N ASP A 35 35.52 -8.62 -4.63
CA ASP A 35 34.47 -8.40 -5.64
C ASP A 35 33.31 -7.51 -5.15
N MET A 36 33.09 -7.43 -3.83
CA MET A 36 31.96 -6.68 -3.24
C MET A 36 31.92 -5.22 -3.70
N ALA A 37 33.06 -4.58 -3.96
CA ALA A 37 33.11 -3.21 -4.47
C ALA A 37 32.37 -3.05 -5.82
N GLN A 38 32.43 -4.06 -6.68
CA GLN A 38 31.78 -4.07 -8.00
C GLN A 38 30.41 -4.75 -7.95
N HIS A 39 30.27 -5.79 -7.12
CA HIS A 39 29.06 -6.60 -7.02
C HIS A 39 27.94 -5.95 -6.19
N LYS A 40 28.25 -5.06 -5.25
CA LYS A 40 27.28 -4.53 -4.26
C LYS A 40 26.00 -3.98 -4.89
N SER A 41 26.08 -3.24 -6.00
CA SER A 41 24.91 -2.68 -6.71
C SER A 41 24.01 -3.76 -7.31
N HIS A 42 24.56 -4.92 -7.66
CA HIS A 42 23.87 -6.04 -8.30
C HIS A 42 23.66 -7.24 -7.36
N CYS A 43 24.07 -7.11 -6.09
CA CYS A 43 23.93 -8.13 -5.06
C CYS A 43 22.49 -8.15 -4.50
N LYS A 44 21.52 -8.51 -5.35
CA LYS A 44 20.09 -8.59 -4.99
C LYS A 44 19.70 -10.03 -4.60
N PRO A 45 18.87 -10.24 -3.56
CA PRO A 45 18.40 -11.57 -3.16
C PRO A 45 17.37 -12.18 -4.13
N TYR A 46 17.10 -11.52 -5.26
CA TYR A 46 16.13 -11.92 -6.26
C TYR A 46 16.68 -11.78 -7.69
N ARG A 47 15.98 -12.40 -8.64
CA ARG A 47 16.20 -12.27 -10.09
C ARG A 47 14.88 -11.93 -10.78
N VAL A 48 14.98 -11.45 -12.01
CA VAL A 48 13.81 -11.26 -12.89
C VAL A 48 13.62 -12.52 -13.71
N GLU A 49 12.42 -13.07 -13.70
CA GLU A 49 11.97 -14.12 -14.61
C GLU A 49 10.84 -13.60 -15.52
N LYS A 50 10.43 -14.40 -16.50
CA LYS A 50 9.31 -14.09 -17.38
C LYS A 50 8.42 -15.31 -17.59
N ASN A 51 7.11 -15.13 -17.49
CA ASN A 51 6.11 -16.13 -17.86
C ASN A 51 4.88 -15.46 -18.51
N GLU A 52 3.91 -16.27 -18.94
CA GLU A 52 2.68 -15.78 -19.60
C GLU A 52 1.71 -15.10 -18.62
N THR A 53 1.72 -15.49 -17.35
CA THR A 53 0.78 -14.99 -16.33
C THR A 53 1.14 -13.59 -15.81
N TYR A 54 2.40 -13.37 -15.50
CA TYR A 54 2.89 -12.13 -14.87
C TYR A 54 3.67 -11.24 -15.84
N GLY A 55 3.99 -11.72 -17.05
CA GLY A 55 5.02 -11.07 -17.84
C GLY A 55 6.36 -11.19 -17.10
N ARG A 56 7.06 -10.07 -16.89
CA ARG A 56 8.31 -10.05 -16.10
C ARG A 56 7.97 -9.94 -14.61
N TYR A 57 8.61 -10.77 -13.78
CA TYR A 57 8.37 -10.76 -12.34
C TYR A 57 9.61 -11.10 -11.52
N LEU A 58 9.60 -10.74 -10.23
CA LEU A 58 10.69 -11.01 -9.29
C LEU A 58 10.56 -12.40 -8.63
N VAL A 59 11.67 -13.13 -8.55
CA VAL A 59 11.78 -14.45 -7.92
C VAL A 59 12.96 -14.50 -6.96
N ALA A 60 12.79 -15.11 -5.79
CA ALA A 60 13.84 -15.27 -4.79
C ALA A 60 14.98 -16.18 -5.30
N ASN A 61 16.24 -15.76 -5.11
CA ASN A 61 17.44 -16.54 -5.46
C ASN A 61 17.94 -17.43 -4.32
N ARG A 62 17.37 -17.28 -3.14
CA ARG A 62 17.64 -18.05 -1.92
C ARG A 62 16.47 -17.89 -0.97
N ASP A 63 16.50 -18.60 0.15
CA ASP A 63 15.61 -18.31 1.26
C ASP A 63 15.84 -16.88 1.78
N ILE A 64 14.74 -16.16 1.99
CA ILE A 64 14.69 -14.80 2.49
C ILE A 64 13.87 -14.82 3.77
N LYS A 65 14.38 -14.20 4.83
CA LYS A 65 13.69 -14.16 6.12
C LYS A 65 12.75 -12.98 6.24
N GLN A 66 11.67 -13.15 6.99
CA GLN A 66 10.78 -12.05 7.39
C GLN A 66 11.59 -10.87 7.93
N GLY A 67 11.27 -9.65 7.47
CA GLY A 67 11.92 -8.39 7.83
C GLY A 67 13.15 -8.04 6.99
N GLU A 68 13.69 -8.98 6.22
CA GLU A 68 14.86 -8.75 5.36
C GLU A 68 14.56 -7.72 4.27
N LEU A 69 15.50 -6.78 4.04
CA LEU A 69 15.39 -5.77 3.00
C LEU A 69 15.71 -6.38 1.63
N LEU A 70 14.73 -6.34 0.73
CA LEU A 70 14.85 -6.85 -0.64
C LEU A 70 15.40 -5.77 -1.57
N LEU A 71 14.72 -4.63 -1.57
CA LEU A 71 14.93 -3.53 -2.51
C LEU A 71 14.77 -2.20 -1.78
N ARG A 72 15.65 -1.26 -2.11
CA ARG A 72 15.48 0.16 -1.78
C ARG A 72 15.63 0.96 -3.06
N GLU A 73 14.62 1.74 -3.43
CA GLU A 73 14.54 2.38 -4.74
C GLU A 73 14.07 3.83 -4.63
N ARG A 74 14.71 4.73 -5.39
CA ARG A 74 14.24 6.10 -5.61
C ARG A 74 13.29 6.12 -6.82
N PRO A 75 12.24 6.97 -6.81
CA PRO A 75 11.34 7.06 -7.94
C PRO A 75 12.07 7.64 -9.15
N VAL A 76 11.64 7.26 -10.35
CA VAL A 76 12.06 7.91 -11.59
C VAL A 76 11.34 9.26 -11.73
N VAL A 77 10.05 9.29 -11.42
CA VAL A 77 9.23 10.49 -11.43
C VAL A 77 8.18 10.41 -10.32
N VAL A 78 7.88 11.56 -9.70
CA VAL A 78 6.77 11.74 -8.77
C VAL A 78 5.92 12.90 -9.27
N GLY A 79 4.61 12.82 -9.08
CA GLY A 79 3.73 13.93 -9.44
C GLY A 79 2.33 13.83 -8.87
N PRO A 80 1.55 14.92 -9.00
CA PRO A 80 0.18 14.98 -8.49
C PRO A 80 -0.76 14.06 -9.28
N ARG A 81 -1.88 13.73 -8.66
CA ARG A 81 -3.04 13.17 -9.36
C ARG A 81 -3.81 14.29 -10.07
N VAL A 82 -4.68 13.89 -10.99
CA VAL A 82 -5.55 14.79 -11.77
C VAL A 82 -6.37 15.74 -10.89
N ASP A 83 -6.86 15.21 -9.77
CA ASP A 83 -7.75 15.81 -8.79
C ASP A 83 -7.00 16.40 -7.57
N SER A 84 -5.68 16.47 -7.64
CA SER A 84 -4.87 17.01 -6.54
C SER A 84 -5.06 18.51 -6.36
N LEU A 85 -5.08 18.93 -5.10
CA LEU A 85 -4.98 20.34 -4.73
C LEU A 85 -3.69 20.96 -5.29
N PRO A 86 -3.66 22.28 -5.53
CA PRO A 86 -2.44 22.96 -5.97
C PRO A 86 -1.29 22.70 -5.01
N ALA A 87 -0.15 22.27 -5.56
CA ALA A 87 1.04 21.96 -4.80
C ALA A 87 2.29 22.32 -5.60
N CYS A 88 3.40 22.56 -4.89
CA CYS A 88 4.71 22.74 -5.50
C CYS A 88 5.04 21.51 -6.36
N THR A 89 5.45 21.70 -7.61
CA THR A 89 5.79 20.60 -8.54
C THR A 89 7.08 19.86 -8.19
N GLU A 90 7.89 20.41 -7.27
CA GLU A 90 9.18 19.84 -6.87
C GLU A 90 9.13 19.13 -5.51
N CYS A 91 8.51 19.75 -4.50
CA CYS A 91 8.42 19.18 -3.15
C CYS A 91 7.01 18.72 -2.76
N PHE A 92 6.01 18.95 -3.61
CA PHE A 92 4.62 18.56 -3.40
C PHE A 92 3.98 19.11 -2.10
N THR A 93 4.56 20.16 -1.54
CA THR A 93 3.92 20.95 -0.48
C THR A 93 2.71 21.68 -1.06
N LEU A 94 1.57 21.58 -0.38
CA LEU A 94 0.34 22.29 -0.76
C LEU A 94 0.56 23.80 -0.85
N LEU A 95 -0.03 24.41 -1.86
CA LEU A 95 0.01 25.85 -2.12
C LEU A 95 -1.39 26.43 -1.97
N TYR A 96 -1.52 27.45 -1.13
CA TYR A 96 -2.79 28.12 -0.90
C TYR A 96 -2.98 29.29 -1.88
N PRO A 97 -4.22 29.58 -2.30
CA PRO A 97 -4.52 30.76 -3.10
C PRO A 97 -4.07 32.07 -2.41
N PRO A 98 -3.43 33.01 -3.15
CA PRO A 98 -3.01 32.89 -4.54
C PRO A 98 -1.82 31.93 -4.71
N VAL A 99 -1.96 30.95 -5.61
CA VAL A 99 -0.96 29.89 -5.84
C VAL A 99 0.33 30.49 -6.38
N SER A 100 1.44 30.32 -5.65
CA SER A 100 2.76 30.79 -6.07
C SER A 100 3.28 29.99 -7.28
N ARG A 101 3.98 30.68 -8.19
CA ARG A 101 4.51 30.10 -9.44
C ARG A 101 6.01 30.32 -9.55
N CYS A 102 6.63 29.50 -10.40
CA CYS A 102 8.02 29.66 -10.77
C CYS A 102 8.26 31.08 -11.33
N PRO A 103 9.21 31.86 -10.79
CA PRO A 103 9.45 33.23 -11.24
C PRO A 103 9.98 33.30 -12.67
N GLU A 104 10.64 32.24 -13.14
CA GLU A 104 11.25 32.17 -14.47
C GLU A 104 10.23 31.87 -15.56
N CYS A 105 9.42 30.81 -15.41
CA CYS A 105 8.47 30.41 -16.45
C CYS A 105 7.05 30.93 -16.25
N GLN A 106 6.69 31.38 -15.04
CA GLN A 106 5.36 31.89 -14.67
C GLN A 106 4.20 30.90 -14.85
N VAL A 107 4.49 29.63 -15.12
CA VAL A 107 3.49 28.55 -15.33
C VAL A 107 3.46 27.58 -14.15
N SER A 108 4.58 26.92 -13.87
CA SER A 108 4.65 25.81 -12.91
C SER A 108 4.41 26.28 -11.46
N PRO A 109 3.47 25.67 -10.71
CA PRO A 109 3.30 25.96 -9.29
C PRO A 109 4.57 25.63 -8.49
N LEU A 110 5.14 26.62 -7.80
CA LEU A 110 6.44 26.48 -7.13
C LEU A 110 6.41 27.21 -5.79
N CYS A 111 6.89 26.54 -4.73
CA CYS A 111 7.07 27.19 -3.43
C CYS A 111 8.41 27.98 -3.40
N PRO A 112 8.55 29.00 -2.53
CA PRO A 112 9.77 29.82 -2.46
C PRO A 112 11.06 29.07 -2.08
N ARG A 113 10.95 27.84 -1.57
CA ARG A 113 12.09 27.02 -1.11
C ARG A 113 12.64 26.08 -2.19
N CYS A 114 11.94 25.95 -3.32
CA CYS A 114 12.31 25.02 -4.37
C CYS A 114 12.83 25.74 -5.60
N THR A 115 13.75 25.09 -6.29
CA THR A 115 14.17 25.45 -7.65
C THR A 115 13.45 24.53 -8.61
N HIS A 116 12.80 25.10 -9.63
CA HIS A 116 12.10 24.33 -10.65
C HIS A 116 13.09 23.55 -11.51
N ASP A 117 12.74 22.31 -11.89
CA ASP A 117 13.53 21.49 -12.79
C ASP A 117 13.95 22.30 -14.05
N PRO A 118 15.25 22.39 -14.38
CA PRO A 118 15.71 23.26 -15.46
C PRO A 118 15.15 22.89 -16.84
N LEU A 119 14.87 21.61 -17.09
CA LEU A 119 14.34 21.14 -18.37
C LEU A 119 12.86 21.54 -18.50
N ASP A 120 12.06 21.24 -17.48
CA ASP A 120 10.65 21.65 -17.40
C ASP A 120 10.52 23.18 -17.47
N CYS A 121 11.34 23.90 -16.68
CA CYS A 121 11.35 25.36 -16.62
C CYS A 121 11.74 25.99 -17.95
N GLY A 122 12.83 25.50 -18.55
CA GLY A 122 13.34 25.99 -19.84
C GLY A 122 12.31 25.83 -20.94
N TRP A 123 11.60 24.70 -20.96
CA TRP A 123 10.55 24.43 -21.92
C TRP A 123 9.36 25.38 -21.76
N TYR A 124 8.79 25.49 -20.55
CA TYR A 124 7.67 26.42 -20.30
C TYR A 124 8.04 27.88 -20.59
N ARG A 125 9.27 28.29 -20.25
CA ARG A 125 9.76 29.65 -20.51
C ARG A 125 9.84 29.96 -22.01
N GLY A 126 10.18 28.95 -22.83
CA GLY A 126 10.25 29.07 -24.28
C GLY A 126 8.90 29.20 -24.99
N LEU A 127 7.78 28.93 -24.31
CA LEU A 127 6.46 29.05 -24.90
C LEU A 127 6.02 30.52 -25.09
N PRO A 128 5.27 30.83 -26.17
CA PRO A 128 4.50 32.08 -26.29
C PRO A 128 3.56 32.30 -25.10
N GLN A 129 3.24 33.57 -24.83
CA GLN A 129 2.41 33.94 -23.68
C GLN A 129 1.04 33.26 -23.69
N GLU A 130 0.41 33.17 -24.85
CA GLU A 130 -0.92 32.59 -25.04
C GLU A 130 -0.94 31.10 -24.68
N LEU A 131 0.14 30.38 -25.00
CA LEU A 131 0.30 28.96 -24.67
C LEU A 131 0.63 28.74 -23.19
N ARG A 132 1.36 29.67 -22.56
CA ARG A 132 1.55 29.67 -21.11
C ARG A 132 0.22 29.86 -20.37
N GLU A 133 -0.61 30.78 -20.83
CA GLU A 133 -1.96 31.00 -20.28
C GLU A 133 -2.89 29.80 -20.50
N LEU A 134 -2.74 29.09 -21.61
CA LEU A 134 -3.44 27.82 -21.83
C LEU A 134 -3.07 26.78 -20.75
N CYS A 135 -1.78 26.59 -20.47
CA CYS A 135 -1.32 25.65 -19.44
C CYS A 135 -1.93 25.94 -18.05
N LEU A 136 -2.16 27.22 -17.74
CA LEU A 136 -2.77 27.65 -16.47
C LEU A 136 -4.28 27.33 -16.37
N ARG A 137 -4.96 27.12 -17.50
CA ARG A 137 -6.40 26.83 -17.57
C ARG A 137 -6.70 25.35 -17.74
N THR A 138 -5.70 24.56 -18.14
CA THR A 138 -5.82 23.12 -18.30
C THR A 138 -5.74 22.39 -16.96
N ASN A 139 -6.30 21.18 -16.90
CA ASN A 139 -6.14 20.31 -15.74
C ASN A 139 -4.68 19.79 -15.61
N ASN A 140 -4.36 19.17 -14.48
CA ASN A 140 -3.00 18.67 -14.19
C ASN A 140 -2.65 17.35 -14.92
N GLN A 141 -3.50 16.81 -15.81
CA GLN A 141 -3.25 15.50 -16.43
C GLN A 141 -1.98 15.46 -17.30
N HIS A 142 -1.62 16.59 -17.90
CA HIS A 142 -0.47 16.69 -18.80
C HIS A 142 0.87 16.84 -18.07
N VAL A 143 0.88 17.20 -16.79
CA VAL A 143 2.09 17.60 -16.06
C VAL A 143 3.11 16.46 -15.98
N MET A 144 2.70 15.28 -15.49
CA MET A 144 3.61 14.12 -15.40
C MET A 144 4.01 13.58 -16.79
N PRO A 145 3.07 13.36 -17.73
CA PRO A 145 3.43 12.92 -19.08
C PRO A 145 4.41 13.87 -19.78
N LEU A 146 4.23 15.19 -19.62
CA LEU A 146 5.12 16.20 -20.20
C LEU A 146 6.52 16.10 -19.59
N LYS A 147 6.63 16.05 -18.26
CA LYS A 147 7.92 15.89 -17.58
C LYS A 147 8.66 14.64 -18.07
N VAL A 148 7.97 13.51 -18.14
CA VAL A 148 8.55 12.25 -18.66
C VAL A 148 8.99 12.41 -20.11
N LEU A 149 8.15 12.99 -20.98
CA LEU A 149 8.45 13.19 -22.39
C LEU A 149 9.69 14.07 -22.60
N LEU A 150 9.79 15.19 -21.87
CA LEU A 150 10.93 16.10 -21.95
C LEU A 150 12.23 15.39 -21.54
N HIS A 151 12.22 14.69 -20.40
CA HIS A 151 13.39 13.97 -19.90
C HIS A 151 13.80 12.79 -20.79
N VAL A 152 12.83 12.05 -21.35
CA VAL A 152 13.09 10.97 -22.33
C VAL A 152 13.80 11.49 -23.59
N ARG A 153 13.45 12.70 -24.03
CA ARG A 153 14.02 13.32 -25.24
C ARG A 153 15.30 14.12 -24.95
N ALA A 154 15.71 14.24 -23.69
CA ALA A 154 16.96 14.89 -23.33
C ALA A 154 18.17 14.07 -23.83
N PRO A 155 19.34 14.71 -24.06
CA PRO A 155 20.55 13.99 -24.49
C PRO A 155 20.99 12.88 -23.53
N ASP A 156 20.75 13.07 -22.23
CA ASP A 156 20.98 12.08 -21.18
C ASP A 156 19.65 11.81 -20.43
N PRO A 157 18.85 10.83 -20.88
CA PRO A 157 17.56 10.54 -20.27
C PRO A 157 17.67 9.80 -18.93
N GLY A 158 18.87 9.35 -18.55
CA GLY A 158 19.09 8.55 -17.34
C GLY A 158 18.06 7.43 -17.16
N ARG A 159 17.40 7.38 -16.00
CA ARG A 159 16.40 6.36 -15.66
C ARG A 159 15.05 6.55 -16.34
N TYR A 160 14.77 7.70 -16.97
CA TYR A 160 13.54 7.86 -17.75
C TYR A 160 13.51 6.94 -18.98
N LYS A 161 14.68 6.54 -19.48
CA LYS A 161 14.77 5.53 -20.55
C LYS A 161 14.31 4.15 -20.07
N GLU A 162 14.68 3.75 -18.84
CA GLU A 162 14.23 2.49 -18.23
C GLU A 162 12.71 2.44 -18.09
N MET A 163 12.09 3.59 -17.79
CA MET A 163 10.64 3.71 -17.66
C MET A 163 9.89 3.33 -18.95
N LEU A 164 10.44 3.62 -20.13
CA LEU A 164 9.80 3.25 -21.41
C LEU A 164 9.76 1.74 -21.67
N GLU A 165 10.55 0.95 -20.95
CA GLU A 165 10.52 -0.51 -21.05
C GLU A 165 9.40 -1.13 -20.21
N MET A 166 8.69 -0.34 -19.41
CA MET A 166 7.60 -0.82 -18.53
C MET A 166 6.34 -1.13 -19.33
N GLU A 167 5.50 -2.02 -18.81
CA GLU A 167 4.25 -2.40 -19.47
C GLU A 167 3.26 -1.23 -19.49
N ALA A 168 2.65 -0.98 -20.65
CA ALA A 168 1.74 0.13 -20.89
C ALA A 168 0.35 -0.33 -21.35
N HIS A 169 0.16 -1.62 -21.65
CA HIS A 169 -1.06 -2.23 -22.18
C HIS A 169 -1.65 -1.44 -23.35
N LEU A 170 -0.79 -1.05 -24.31
CA LEU A 170 -1.19 -0.17 -25.41
C LEU A 170 -2.31 -0.77 -26.25
N GLU A 171 -2.25 -2.08 -26.52
CA GLU A 171 -3.20 -2.76 -27.38
C GLU A 171 -4.57 -2.91 -26.71
N GLU A 172 -4.60 -3.25 -25.42
CA GLU A 172 -5.84 -3.30 -24.62
C GLU A 172 -6.43 -1.92 -24.39
N ARG A 173 -5.59 -0.88 -24.29
CA ARG A 173 -6.03 0.50 -24.11
C ARG A 173 -6.56 1.10 -25.40
N ARG A 174 -6.07 0.70 -26.57
CA ARG A 174 -6.42 1.34 -27.85
C ARG A 174 -7.93 1.34 -28.08
N GLY A 175 -8.50 2.53 -28.27
CA GLY A 175 -9.95 2.71 -28.46
C GLY A 175 -10.80 2.63 -27.18
N SER A 176 -10.21 2.34 -26.01
CA SER A 176 -10.91 2.41 -24.72
C SER A 176 -11.24 3.85 -24.31
N GLY A 177 -12.13 4.02 -23.33
CA GLY A 177 -12.45 5.35 -22.78
C GLY A 177 -11.24 6.06 -22.18
N VAL A 178 -10.30 5.33 -21.58
CA VAL A 178 -9.05 5.89 -21.02
C VAL A 178 -8.15 6.41 -22.14
N TRP A 179 -8.04 5.67 -23.25
CA TRP A 179 -7.28 6.12 -24.42
C TRP A 179 -7.83 7.40 -25.02
N VAL A 180 -9.16 7.47 -25.20
CA VAL A 180 -9.84 8.66 -25.72
C VAL A 180 -9.66 9.86 -24.78
N SER A 181 -9.79 9.64 -23.47
CA SER A 181 -9.55 10.67 -22.45
C SER A 181 -8.13 11.22 -22.52
N HIS A 182 -7.11 10.35 -22.56
CA HIS A 182 -5.71 10.77 -22.67
C HIS A 182 -5.40 11.44 -24.00
N HIS A 183 -6.02 10.99 -25.09
CA HIS A 183 -5.86 11.65 -26.38
C HIS A 183 -6.33 13.10 -26.30
N LYS A 184 -7.54 13.33 -25.81
CA LYS A 184 -8.14 14.67 -25.68
C LYS A 184 -7.41 15.56 -24.68
N ASN A 185 -7.07 15.04 -23.50
CA ASN A 185 -6.58 15.87 -22.39
C ASN A 185 -5.05 16.01 -22.36
N VAL A 186 -4.31 15.10 -23.01
CA VAL A 186 -2.85 15.08 -22.98
C VAL A 186 -2.28 15.21 -24.40
N VAL A 187 -2.64 14.33 -25.33
CA VAL A 187 -2.04 14.32 -26.68
C VAL A 187 -2.37 15.60 -27.45
N GLU A 188 -3.66 15.95 -27.59
CA GLU A 188 -4.10 17.16 -28.31
C GLU A 188 -3.52 18.43 -27.68
N LEU A 189 -3.43 18.46 -26.35
CA LEU A 189 -2.80 19.55 -25.63
C LEU A 189 -1.30 19.63 -25.96
N MET A 190 -0.57 18.51 -25.94
CA MET A 190 0.85 18.47 -26.28
C MET A 190 1.13 18.85 -27.75
N GLN A 191 0.24 18.51 -28.68
CA GLN A 191 0.29 18.97 -30.07
C GLN A 191 0.09 20.48 -30.15
N THR A 192 -0.92 21.00 -29.44
CA THR A 192 -1.21 22.45 -29.37
C THR A 192 -0.04 23.23 -28.77
N LEU A 193 0.63 22.66 -27.77
CA LEU A 193 1.81 23.24 -27.13
C LEU A 193 3.09 23.08 -27.98
N GLY A 194 3.03 22.37 -29.11
CA GLY A 194 4.16 22.15 -30.01
C GLY A 194 5.28 21.28 -29.42
N VAL A 195 5.02 20.54 -28.33
CA VAL A 195 6.01 19.60 -27.78
C VAL A 195 6.05 18.30 -28.58
N ILE A 196 4.96 17.94 -29.24
CA ILE A 196 4.92 16.81 -30.18
C ILE A 196 4.36 17.22 -31.53
N THR A 197 4.67 16.43 -32.55
CA THR A 197 4.08 16.53 -33.87
C THR A 197 2.75 15.77 -33.95
N ASN A 198 2.05 15.89 -35.08
CA ASN A 198 0.86 15.10 -35.39
C ASN A 198 1.20 13.70 -35.93
N SER A 199 2.47 13.26 -35.84
CA SER A 199 2.87 11.93 -36.31
C SER A 199 2.29 10.84 -35.40
N LYS A 200 2.14 9.64 -35.97
CA LYS A 200 1.67 8.49 -35.22
C LYS A 200 2.68 8.08 -34.15
N GLU A 201 3.98 8.14 -34.45
CA GLU A 201 5.04 7.78 -33.50
C GLU A 201 5.00 8.64 -32.25
N ASP A 202 4.83 9.96 -32.41
CA ASP A 202 4.74 10.90 -31.29
C ASP A 202 3.48 10.70 -30.45
N THR A 203 2.35 10.47 -31.13
CA THR A 203 1.07 10.20 -30.46
C THR A 203 1.11 8.90 -29.67
N ASP A 204 1.63 7.82 -30.26
CA ASP A 204 1.75 6.52 -29.61
C ASP A 204 2.77 6.58 -28.45
N LEU A 205 3.86 7.36 -28.56
CA LEU A 205 4.80 7.58 -27.46
C LEU A 205 4.15 8.25 -26.25
N VAL A 206 3.35 9.31 -26.45
CA VAL A 206 2.63 9.96 -25.35
C VAL A 206 1.60 9.03 -24.73
N GLN A 207 0.88 8.25 -25.55
CA GLN A 207 -0.05 7.23 -25.04
C GLN A 207 0.66 6.13 -24.24
N GLN A 208 1.88 5.74 -24.65
CA GLN A 208 2.74 4.81 -23.92
C GLN A 208 3.12 5.39 -22.55
N ILE A 209 3.59 6.64 -22.50
CA ILE A 209 3.92 7.32 -21.24
C ILE A 209 2.70 7.35 -20.31
N CYS A 210 1.53 7.74 -20.81
CA CYS A 210 0.29 7.73 -20.02
C CYS A 210 -0.06 6.30 -19.54
N GLY A 211 0.15 5.28 -20.37
CA GLY A 211 -0.08 3.88 -19.99
C GLY A 211 0.84 3.41 -18.89
N ILE A 212 2.13 3.70 -19.00
CA ILE A 212 3.11 3.39 -17.96
C ILE A 212 2.71 4.05 -16.64
N LEU A 213 2.34 5.33 -16.68
CA LEU A 213 1.91 6.07 -15.49
C LEU A 213 0.64 5.49 -14.85
N ASP A 214 -0.34 5.04 -15.64
CA ASP A 214 -1.56 4.41 -15.10
C ASP A 214 -1.28 3.03 -14.50
N VAL A 215 -0.45 2.22 -15.17
CA VAL A 215 -0.25 0.80 -14.85
C VAL A 215 0.83 0.59 -13.77
N ASN A 216 1.85 1.44 -13.70
CA ASN A 216 3.03 1.17 -12.87
C ASN A 216 3.27 2.17 -11.73
N SER A 217 2.40 3.18 -11.59
CA SER A 217 2.54 4.12 -10.48
C SER A 217 2.13 3.49 -9.15
N PHE A 218 2.88 3.84 -8.11
CA PHE A 218 2.56 3.58 -6.71
C PHE A 218 2.00 4.86 -6.08
N GLU A 219 1.03 4.70 -5.17
CA GLU A 219 0.58 5.82 -4.34
C GLU A 219 1.68 6.17 -3.33
N VAL A 220 2.05 7.45 -3.28
CA VAL A 220 3.00 7.98 -2.29
C VAL A 220 2.40 9.19 -1.60
N ARG A 221 2.83 9.48 -0.37
CA ARG A 221 2.31 10.60 0.44
C ARG A 221 3.24 11.80 0.31
N GLY A 222 2.69 12.97 -0.02
CA GLY A 222 3.46 14.23 -0.03
C GLY A 222 3.84 14.70 1.39
N THR A 223 4.82 15.61 1.47
CA THR A 223 5.48 16.06 2.72
C THR A 223 4.62 16.96 3.63
N ALA A 224 3.32 17.12 3.36
CA ALA A 224 2.45 17.99 4.15
C ALA A 224 2.05 17.29 5.46
N ALA A 225 2.93 17.42 6.47
CA ALA A 225 2.81 16.95 7.85
C ALA A 225 1.75 17.69 8.70
N LEU A 226 0.74 18.32 8.09
CA LEU A 226 -0.38 18.88 8.84
C LEU A 226 -1.52 17.85 8.86
N ALA A 227 -1.68 17.21 10.02
CA ALA A 227 -2.85 16.42 10.41
C ALA A 227 -3.16 15.16 9.56
N GLY A 228 -2.15 14.46 9.05
CA GLY A 228 -2.37 13.20 8.32
C GLY A 228 -3.06 13.37 6.95
N MET A 229 -3.22 14.61 6.48
CA MET A 229 -3.78 14.97 5.17
C MET A 229 -2.69 15.21 4.13
N GLY A 230 -1.69 14.32 4.09
CA GLY A 230 -0.68 14.35 3.02
C GLY A 230 -1.34 14.17 1.66
N MET A 231 -1.03 15.04 0.70
CA MET A 231 -1.55 14.92 -0.66
C MET A 231 -1.17 13.57 -1.25
N ARG A 232 -2.15 12.86 -1.84
CA ARG A 232 -1.90 11.59 -2.54
C ARG A 232 -1.23 11.86 -3.87
N LEU A 233 0.00 11.37 -4.00
CA LEU A 233 0.82 11.49 -5.19
C LEU A 233 0.91 10.14 -5.92
N ARG A 234 1.50 10.17 -7.11
CA ARG A 234 1.93 8.99 -7.87
C ARG A 234 3.44 9.02 -8.03
N GLY A 235 4.09 7.88 -7.81
CA GLY A 235 5.52 7.70 -8.08
C GLY A 235 5.78 6.45 -8.91
N VAL A 236 6.70 6.54 -9.87
CA VAL A 236 7.10 5.40 -10.72
C VAL A 236 8.43 4.82 -10.22
N TYR A 237 8.44 3.52 -9.98
CA TYR A 237 9.59 2.76 -9.48
C TYR A 237 9.79 1.53 -10.38
N VAL A 238 10.92 1.48 -11.08
CA VAL A 238 11.13 0.50 -12.17
C VAL A 238 11.37 -0.89 -11.61
N GLU A 239 12.22 -1.04 -10.60
CA GLU A 239 12.49 -2.35 -10.00
C GLU A 239 11.29 -2.84 -9.18
N ALA A 240 10.67 -1.96 -8.39
CA ALA A 240 9.53 -2.33 -7.56
C ALA A 240 8.29 -2.72 -8.37
N ALA A 241 8.06 -2.13 -9.54
CA ALA A 241 6.96 -2.48 -10.43
C ALA A 241 7.05 -3.92 -11.00
N LEU A 242 8.20 -4.59 -10.87
CA LEU A 242 8.37 -5.98 -11.27
C LEU A 242 7.82 -6.98 -10.23
N MET A 243 7.42 -6.55 -9.03
CA MET A 243 6.77 -7.46 -8.08
C MET A 243 5.41 -7.87 -8.64
N ALA A 244 5.18 -9.16 -8.84
CA ALA A 244 3.89 -9.65 -9.35
C ALA A 244 2.76 -9.49 -8.32
N HIS A 245 1.52 -9.54 -8.80
CA HIS A 245 0.35 -9.44 -7.93
C HIS A 245 0.00 -10.75 -7.25
N ASP A 246 -0.32 -10.68 -5.95
CA ASP A 246 -1.20 -11.62 -5.26
C ASP A 246 -2.06 -10.85 -4.25
N CYS A 247 -3.31 -11.28 -4.04
CA CYS A 247 -4.18 -10.67 -3.03
C CYS A 247 -3.71 -10.96 -1.60
N ILE A 248 -2.79 -11.92 -1.41
CA ILE A 248 -2.06 -12.21 -0.17
C ILE A 248 -0.56 -11.91 -0.42
N THR A 249 -0.13 -10.73 0.01
CA THR A 249 1.26 -10.27 -0.18
C THR A 249 2.26 -11.07 0.66
N ASN A 250 3.49 -11.23 0.16
CA ASN A 250 4.64 -11.71 0.93
C ASN A 250 5.71 -10.63 1.16
N VAL A 251 5.40 -9.38 0.80
CA VAL A 251 6.23 -8.21 1.10
C VAL A 251 5.47 -7.12 1.86
N HIS A 252 6.24 -6.33 2.59
CA HIS A 252 5.83 -5.08 3.19
C HIS A 252 6.51 -3.91 2.46
N LEU A 253 5.72 -2.95 2.02
CA LEU A 253 6.15 -1.74 1.31
C LEU A 253 6.01 -0.52 2.22
N SER A 254 7.09 0.23 2.35
CA SER A 254 7.11 1.55 3.00
C SER A 254 7.83 2.58 2.12
N VAL A 255 7.40 3.84 2.20
CA VAL A 255 7.95 4.96 1.43
C VAL A 255 8.24 6.11 2.39
N ASP A 256 9.49 6.57 2.43
CA ASP A 256 9.88 7.70 3.28
C ASP A 256 9.54 9.06 2.66
N ASP A 257 9.74 10.14 3.42
CA ASP A 257 9.44 11.52 2.99
C ASP A 257 10.30 12.02 1.82
N HIS A 258 11.36 11.30 1.46
CA HIS A 258 12.16 11.55 0.26
C HIS A 258 11.69 10.67 -0.92
N PHE A 259 10.51 10.07 -0.79
CA PHE A 259 9.93 9.12 -1.71
C PHE A 259 10.78 7.86 -1.91
N VAL A 260 11.71 7.53 -1.01
CA VAL A 260 12.49 6.30 -1.17
C VAL A 260 11.64 5.12 -0.72
N MET A 261 11.36 4.23 -1.67
CA MET A 261 10.62 3.00 -1.42
C MET A 261 11.56 1.94 -0.82
N SER A 262 11.10 1.28 0.23
CA SER A 262 11.75 0.13 0.85
C SER A 262 10.80 -1.07 0.82
N ILE A 263 11.27 -2.17 0.23
CA ILE A 263 10.53 -3.43 0.16
C ILE A 263 11.22 -4.44 1.07
N ARG A 264 10.45 -5.00 2.00
CA ARG A 264 10.92 -6.04 2.93
C ARG A 264 10.05 -7.27 2.80
N ALA A 265 10.60 -8.45 3.06
CA ALA A 265 9.79 -9.65 3.15
C ALA A 265 8.84 -9.54 4.36
N SER A 266 7.53 -9.64 4.15
CA SER A 266 6.56 -9.64 5.26
C SER A 266 6.47 -10.99 5.93
N VAL A 267 6.83 -12.06 5.23
CA VAL A 267 6.94 -13.44 5.70
C VAL A 267 8.25 -14.05 5.20
N ASP A 268 8.61 -15.25 5.65
CA ASP A 268 9.69 -16.01 5.04
C ASP A 268 9.33 -16.34 3.58
N ILE A 269 10.25 -16.10 2.64
CA ILE A 269 10.08 -16.39 1.21
C ILE A 269 11.13 -17.45 0.82
N PRO A 270 10.71 -18.68 0.51
CA PRO A 270 11.62 -19.74 0.07
C PRO A 270 12.33 -19.44 -1.26
N GLU A 271 13.52 -20.02 -1.46
CA GLU A 271 14.21 -19.98 -2.76
C GLU A 271 13.28 -20.41 -3.91
N GLY A 272 13.33 -19.67 -5.02
CA GLY A 272 12.52 -19.96 -6.21
C GLY A 272 11.05 -19.52 -6.12
N GLN A 273 10.59 -18.99 -4.98
CA GLN A 273 9.24 -18.43 -4.88
C GLN A 273 9.16 -17.00 -5.45
N PRO A 274 8.02 -16.62 -6.07
CA PRO A 274 7.78 -15.25 -6.50
C PRO A 274 7.75 -14.26 -5.33
N ILE A 275 8.20 -13.03 -5.58
CA ILE A 275 8.01 -11.89 -4.69
C ILE A 275 6.70 -11.21 -5.11
N LEU A 276 5.72 -11.21 -4.21
CA LEU A 276 4.33 -10.90 -4.48
C LEU A 276 3.87 -9.70 -3.66
N TYR A 277 3.29 -8.71 -4.35
CA TYR A 277 2.73 -7.49 -3.76
C TYR A 277 1.23 -7.40 -4.04
N ASN A 278 0.46 -6.94 -3.05
CA ASN A 278 -0.96 -6.67 -3.25
C ASN A 278 -1.15 -5.31 -3.93
N TYR A 279 -1.72 -5.31 -5.14
CA TYR A 279 -1.95 -4.09 -5.93
C TYR A 279 -3.26 -3.40 -5.54
N THR A 280 -4.11 -4.06 -4.76
CA THR A 280 -5.41 -3.58 -4.33
C THR A 280 -5.39 -3.25 -2.84
N ASP A 281 -6.50 -2.77 -2.32
CA ASP A 281 -6.72 -2.74 -0.88
C ASP A 281 -6.92 -4.20 -0.36
N PRO A 282 -6.22 -4.64 0.70
CA PRO A 282 -6.42 -5.96 1.28
C PRO A 282 -7.85 -6.19 1.80
N LEU A 283 -8.56 -5.16 2.25
CA LEU A 283 -9.92 -5.23 2.82
C LEU A 283 -11.04 -5.18 1.77
N GLN A 284 -10.72 -4.92 0.50
CA GLN A 284 -11.70 -4.99 -0.60
C GLN A 284 -12.19 -6.42 -0.83
N THR A 285 -13.45 -6.55 -1.27
CA THR A 285 -14.05 -7.84 -1.65
C THR A 285 -13.45 -8.38 -2.94
N THR A 286 -13.64 -9.66 -3.22
CA THR A 286 -13.10 -10.29 -4.44
C THR A 286 -13.61 -9.59 -5.70
N VAL A 287 -14.88 -9.20 -5.73
CA VAL A 287 -15.46 -8.46 -6.87
C VAL A 287 -14.78 -7.10 -7.07
N GLU A 288 -14.52 -6.38 -5.99
CA GLU A 288 -13.81 -5.08 -6.05
C GLU A 288 -12.38 -5.23 -6.52
N ARG A 289 -11.64 -6.20 -5.96
CA ARG A 289 -10.25 -6.46 -6.35
C ARG A 289 -10.18 -6.84 -7.83
N GLN A 290 -11.03 -7.77 -8.29
CA GLN A 290 -11.10 -8.17 -9.71
C GLN A 290 -11.48 -7.02 -10.63
N ARG A 291 -12.39 -6.13 -10.20
CA ARG A 291 -12.73 -4.94 -10.98
C ARG A 291 -11.54 -3.99 -11.07
N HIS A 292 -10.88 -3.69 -9.95
CA HIS A 292 -9.71 -2.82 -9.91
C HIS A 292 -8.57 -3.34 -10.81
N LEU A 293 -8.27 -4.64 -10.74
CA LEU A 293 -7.21 -5.25 -11.54
C LEU A 293 -7.56 -5.28 -13.03
N ARG A 294 -8.81 -5.59 -13.42
CA ARG A 294 -9.21 -5.56 -14.83
C ARG A 294 -9.21 -4.16 -15.41
N GLU A 295 -9.76 -3.18 -14.69
CA GLU A 295 -9.86 -1.79 -15.16
C GLU A 295 -8.52 -1.06 -15.16
N GLY A 296 -7.67 -1.29 -14.14
CA GLY A 296 -6.42 -0.55 -13.95
C GLY A 296 -5.15 -1.28 -14.36
N LYS A 297 -5.17 -2.62 -14.39
CA LYS A 297 -4.00 -3.48 -14.65
C LYS A 297 -4.20 -4.48 -15.78
N TYR A 298 -5.39 -4.52 -16.39
CA TYR A 298 -5.71 -5.33 -17.58
C TYR A 298 -5.56 -6.86 -17.39
N PHE A 299 -5.71 -7.36 -16.16
CA PHE A 299 -5.71 -8.80 -15.89
C PHE A 299 -6.73 -9.20 -14.81
N SER A 300 -7.05 -10.49 -14.74
CA SER A 300 -7.87 -11.09 -13.69
C SER A 300 -7.01 -11.96 -12.78
N CYS A 301 -7.14 -11.81 -11.46
CA CYS A 301 -6.33 -12.58 -10.50
C CYS A 301 -6.92 -13.98 -10.28
N SER A 302 -6.08 -15.00 -10.20
CA SER A 302 -6.46 -16.39 -9.90
C SER A 302 -5.77 -16.92 -8.64
N CYS A 303 -5.33 -16.04 -7.72
CA CYS A 303 -4.73 -16.45 -6.47
C CYS A 303 -5.72 -17.23 -5.59
N ARG A 304 -5.21 -17.97 -4.60
CA ARG A 304 -6.02 -18.80 -3.69
C ARG A 304 -7.19 -18.06 -3.04
N ARG A 305 -7.04 -16.76 -2.80
CA ARG A 305 -8.07 -15.93 -2.15
C ARG A 305 -9.19 -15.59 -3.13
N CYS A 306 -8.86 -15.37 -4.40
CA CYS A 306 -9.85 -15.08 -5.43
C CYS A 306 -10.63 -16.33 -5.86
N THR A 307 -9.98 -17.49 -5.88
CA THR A 307 -10.62 -18.76 -6.26
C THR A 307 -11.42 -19.40 -5.13
N ASP A 308 -11.33 -18.88 -3.90
CA ASP A 308 -12.11 -19.34 -2.76
C ASP A 308 -13.31 -18.40 -2.53
N PRO A 309 -14.57 -18.86 -2.76
CA PRO A 309 -15.78 -18.05 -2.54
C PRO A 309 -15.92 -17.51 -1.11
N THR A 310 -15.29 -18.15 -0.13
CA THR A 310 -15.29 -17.71 1.28
C THR A 310 -14.20 -16.70 1.59
N GLU A 311 -13.32 -16.38 0.63
CA GLU A 311 -12.11 -15.58 0.81
C GLU A 311 -11.24 -16.06 1.97
N LEU A 312 -10.82 -17.34 1.95
CA LEU A 312 -10.03 -17.97 3.01
C LEU A 312 -10.80 -18.03 4.34
N GLY A 313 -12.12 -18.20 4.27
CA GLY A 313 -13.02 -18.18 5.43
C GLY A 313 -13.30 -16.80 6.01
N THR A 314 -12.78 -15.71 5.42
CA THR A 314 -13.00 -14.35 5.94
C THR A 314 -14.40 -13.81 5.64
N LEU A 315 -15.09 -14.32 4.62
CA LEU A 315 -16.43 -13.88 4.19
C LEU A 315 -16.49 -12.37 3.89
N LEU A 316 -15.40 -11.77 3.41
CA LEU A 316 -15.31 -10.32 3.16
C LEU A 316 -16.36 -9.80 2.18
N GLY A 317 -16.73 -10.59 1.17
CA GLY A 317 -17.83 -10.30 0.25
C GLY A 317 -19.14 -11.05 0.57
N GLY A 318 -19.24 -11.68 1.74
CA GLY A 318 -20.39 -12.51 2.11
C GLY A 318 -21.57 -11.72 2.67
N LEU A 319 -22.76 -11.97 2.14
CA LEU A 319 -24.02 -11.41 2.65
C LEU A 319 -24.76 -12.47 3.47
N ARG A 320 -25.49 -12.09 4.51
CA ARG A 320 -26.39 -13.03 5.22
C ARG A 320 -27.51 -13.46 4.29
N CYS A 321 -27.81 -14.76 4.27
CA CYS A 321 -28.89 -15.27 3.41
C CYS A 321 -30.26 -14.79 3.91
N PRO A 322 -31.05 -14.05 3.11
CA PRO A 322 -32.36 -13.57 3.53
C PRO A 322 -33.40 -14.70 3.64
N ARG A 323 -33.11 -15.90 3.09
CA ARG A 323 -34.00 -17.06 3.15
C ARG A 323 -33.83 -17.87 4.42
N CYS A 324 -32.64 -18.44 4.64
CA CYS A 324 -32.42 -19.33 5.79
C CYS A 324 -31.89 -18.60 7.02
N ARG A 325 -31.35 -17.38 6.88
CA ARG A 325 -30.69 -16.58 7.95
C ARG A 325 -29.50 -17.24 8.65
N ALA A 326 -29.19 -18.50 8.33
CA ALA A 326 -28.07 -19.27 8.88
C ALA A 326 -26.81 -19.19 8.01
N GLY A 327 -26.96 -19.32 6.69
CA GLY A 327 -25.84 -19.27 5.74
C GLY A 327 -25.53 -17.88 5.19
N HIS A 328 -24.51 -17.84 4.34
CA HIS A 328 -24.05 -16.66 3.65
C HIS A 328 -24.16 -16.84 2.14
N VAL A 329 -24.59 -15.79 1.44
CA VAL A 329 -24.59 -15.70 -0.02
C VAL A 329 -23.19 -15.26 -0.46
N LEU A 330 -22.53 -16.10 -1.25
CA LEU A 330 -21.16 -15.94 -1.71
C LEU A 330 -21.15 -15.91 -3.23
N GLY A 331 -20.28 -15.08 -3.81
CA GLY A 331 -20.06 -15.03 -5.24
C GLY A 331 -18.93 -15.97 -5.64
N ASP A 332 -19.17 -16.78 -6.67
CA ASP A 332 -18.14 -17.58 -7.32
C ASP A 332 -17.70 -16.87 -8.61
N LEU A 333 -16.37 -16.69 -8.76
CA LEU A 333 -15.79 -16.06 -9.94
C LEU A 333 -15.91 -16.91 -11.19
N GLU A 334 -15.89 -18.24 -11.06
CA GLU A 334 -15.89 -19.15 -12.22
C GLU A 334 -17.28 -19.23 -12.85
N SER A 335 -18.30 -19.47 -12.03
CA SER A 335 -19.69 -19.56 -12.49
C SER A 335 -20.37 -18.21 -12.68
N ALA A 336 -19.81 -17.13 -12.09
CA ALA A 336 -20.48 -15.84 -11.93
C ALA A 336 -21.83 -15.94 -11.18
N GLU A 337 -22.06 -17.04 -10.46
CA GLU A 337 -23.27 -17.28 -9.68
C GLU A 337 -23.08 -16.84 -8.23
N TRP A 338 -24.19 -16.46 -7.61
CA TRP A 338 -24.24 -16.16 -6.18
C TRP A 338 -25.18 -17.14 -5.49
N ALA A 339 -24.64 -17.93 -4.58
CA ALA A 339 -25.39 -18.99 -3.90
C ALA A 339 -25.17 -18.95 -2.38
N CYS A 340 -26.19 -19.38 -1.64
CA CYS A 340 -26.06 -19.55 -0.21
C CYS A 340 -25.34 -20.86 0.13
N ASN A 341 -24.26 -20.79 0.90
CA ASN A 341 -23.48 -21.95 1.34
C ASN A 341 -24.15 -22.87 2.39
N SER A 342 -25.46 -22.69 2.65
CA SER A 342 -26.20 -23.47 3.65
C SER A 342 -27.53 -24.02 3.14
N CYS A 343 -28.22 -23.28 2.26
CA CYS A 343 -29.51 -23.71 1.71
C CYS A 343 -29.54 -23.72 0.18
N ASP A 344 -28.38 -23.55 -0.47
CA ASP A 344 -28.17 -23.60 -1.92
C ASP A 344 -29.06 -22.65 -2.73
N ARG A 345 -29.64 -21.63 -2.09
CA ARG A 345 -30.46 -20.65 -2.79
C ARG A 345 -29.57 -19.75 -3.65
N HIS A 346 -29.90 -19.64 -4.93
CA HIS A 346 -29.26 -18.71 -5.86
C HIS A 346 -29.88 -17.31 -5.82
N PHE A 347 -29.05 -16.31 -6.04
CA PHE A 347 -29.36 -14.89 -6.06
C PHE A 347 -28.72 -14.25 -7.30
N SER A 348 -29.30 -13.15 -7.81
CA SER A 348 -28.71 -12.45 -8.95
C SER A 348 -27.52 -11.60 -8.52
N SER A 349 -26.45 -11.61 -9.32
CA SER A 349 -25.25 -10.79 -9.10
C SER A 349 -25.57 -9.30 -9.01
N GLY A 350 -26.48 -8.81 -9.86
CA GLY A 350 -26.94 -7.42 -9.84
C GLY A 350 -27.59 -7.00 -8.51
N LEU A 351 -28.36 -7.90 -7.87
CA LEU A 351 -28.93 -7.62 -6.56
C LEU A 351 -27.84 -7.48 -5.50
N MET A 352 -26.85 -8.40 -5.49
CA MET A 352 -25.74 -8.37 -4.54
C MET A 352 -24.89 -7.10 -4.69
N ALA A 353 -24.64 -6.69 -5.94
CA ALA A 353 -23.94 -5.45 -6.25
C ALA A 353 -24.71 -4.22 -5.76
N ILE A 354 -26.01 -4.10 -6.07
CA ILE A 354 -26.85 -2.97 -5.65
C ILE A 354 -26.94 -2.90 -4.12
N THR A 355 -27.12 -4.03 -3.43
CA THR A 355 -27.15 -4.07 -1.97
C THR A 355 -25.86 -3.51 -1.36
N THR A 356 -24.71 -3.86 -1.94
CA THR A 356 -23.41 -3.37 -1.47
C THR A 356 -23.22 -1.88 -1.75
N ILE A 357 -23.65 -1.39 -2.92
CA ILE A 357 -23.59 0.04 -3.28
C ILE A 357 -24.46 0.86 -2.33
N VAL A 358 -25.74 0.50 -2.18
CA VAL A 358 -26.66 1.24 -1.31
C VAL A 358 -26.17 1.27 0.13
N ALA A 359 -25.58 0.17 0.62
CA ALA A 359 -25.02 0.14 1.97
C ALA A 359 -23.81 1.07 2.14
N ARG A 360 -22.99 1.26 1.11
CA ARG A 360 -21.88 2.23 1.14
C ARG A 360 -22.39 3.66 1.11
N ASP A 361 -23.32 3.97 0.22
CA ASP A 361 -23.91 5.31 0.13
C ASP A 361 -24.54 5.71 1.48
N LEU A 362 -25.23 4.77 2.15
CA LEU A 362 -25.78 4.98 3.49
C LEU A 362 -24.71 5.24 4.55
N LEU A 363 -23.51 4.65 4.43
CA LEU A 363 -22.41 4.88 5.35
C LEU A 363 -21.67 6.18 5.09
N ASP A 364 -21.62 6.65 3.85
CA ASP A 364 -21.00 7.93 3.50
C ASP A 364 -21.75 9.11 4.14
N ASP A 365 -23.05 8.96 4.39
CA ASP A 365 -23.88 9.92 5.12
C ASP A 365 -23.76 9.83 6.66
N VAL A 366 -23.08 8.80 7.20
CA VAL A 366 -22.89 8.63 8.64
C VAL A 366 -21.71 9.47 9.11
N ASP A 367 -21.94 10.32 10.13
CA ASP A 367 -20.89 11.04 10.83
C ASP A 367 -19.92 10.06 11.51
N ARG A 368 -18.72 9.91 10.93
CA ARG A 368 -17.68 8.98 11.42
C ARG A 368 -17.07 9.39 12.76
N THR A 369 -17.40 10.57 13.29
CA THR A 369 -16.97 11.01 14.63
C THR A 369 -18.00 10.73 15.71
N ASP A 370 -19.21 10.30 15.33
CA ASP A 370 -20.31 9.98 16.24
C ASP A 370 -20.42 8.46 16.44
N PRO A 371 -19.93 7.90 17.57
CA PRO A 371 -19.95 6.46 17.80
C PRO A 371 -21.36 5.90 17.99
N VAL A 372 -22.35 6.72 18.38
CA VAL A 372 -23.73 6.26 18.52
C VAL A 372 -24.30 5.93 17.15
N LYS A 373 -24.17 6.86 16.20
CA LYS A 373 -24.61 6.64 14.81
C LYS A 373 -23.89 5.47 14.14
N LEU A 374 -22.59 5.32 14.42
CA LEU A 374 -21.82 4.21 13.87
C LEU A 374 -22.26 2.85 14.44
N GLU A 375 -22.56 2.74 15.74
CA GLU A 375 -23.10 1.50 16.33
C GLU A 375 -24.52 1.19 15.83
N GLU A 376 -25.36 2.20 15.61
CA GLU A 376 -26.68 2.04 14.97
C GLU A 376 -26.54 1.52 13.53
N ALA A 377 -25.63 2.10 12.75
CA ALA A 377 -25.32 1.64 11.40
C ALA A 377 -24.80 0.20 11.41
N LEU A 378 -23.85 -0.13 12.29
CA LEU A 378 -23.32 -1.48 12.45
C LEU A 378 -24.44 -2.48 12.76
N LYS A 379 -25.32 -2.16 13.70
CA LYS A 379 -26.46 -3.00 14.07
C LYS A 379 -27.41 -3.21 12.90
N SER A 380 -27.76 -2.15 12.17
CA SER A 380 -28.64 -2.21 11.00
C SER A 380 -28.04 -3.07 9.88
N LEU A 381 -26.77 -2.85 9.56
CA LEU A 381 -26.06 -3.59 8.50
C LEU A 381 -25.81 -5.06 8.87
N SER A 382 -25.74 -5.40 10.17
CA SER A 382 -25.54 -6.77 10.65
C SER A 382 -26.64 -7.75 10.24
N PHE A 383 -27.83 -7.27 9.88
CA PHE A 383 -28.92 -8.10 9.37
C PHE A 383 -28.69 -8.55 7.91
N THR A 384 -27.88 -7.81 7.16
CA THR A 384 -27.64 -8.01 5.73
C THR A 384 -26.26 -8.59 5.44
N PHE A 385 -25.23 -8.19 6.18
CA PHE A 385 -23.84 -8.53 5.89
C PHE A 385 -23.25 -9.53 6.89
N ALA A 386 -22.30 -10.34 6.44
CA ALA A 386 -21.50 -11.17 7.34
C ALA A 386 -20.76 -10.28 8.35
N PRO A 387 -20.53 -10.71 9.61
CA PRO A 387 -19.85 -9.89 10.62
C PRO A 387 -18.45 -9.38 10.20
N THR A 388 -17.79 -10.11 9.30
CA THR A 388 -16.45 -9.83 8.76
C THR A 388 -16.48 -9.29 7.34
N HIS A 389 -17.66 -8.93 6.81
CA HIS A 389 -17.78 -8.27 5.51
C HIS A 389 -16.99 -6.95 5.49
N SER A 390 -16.45 -6.56 4.33
CA SER A 390 -15.59 -5.36 4.18
C SER A 390 -16.25 -4.09 4.75
N ILE A 391 -17.53 -3.86 4.43
CA ILE A 391 -18.35 -2.76 4.98
C ILE A 391 -18.44 -2.83 6.51
N MET A 392 -18.67 -4.02 7.08
CA MET A 392 -18.76 -4.18 8.53
C MET A 392 -17.41 -3.89 9.18
N ILE A 393 -16.30 -4.26 8.54
CA ILE A 393 -14.94 -3.94 9.01
C ILE A 393 -14.69 -2.43 9.01
N ASP A 394 -15.05 -1.71 7.94
CA ASP A 394 -14.89 -0.24 7.86
C ASP A 394 -15.64 0.47 9.00
N VAL A 395 -16.90 0.07 9.25
CA VAL A 395 -17.69 0.63 10.36
C VAL A 395 -17.03 0.32 11.71
N LYS A 396 -16.57 -0.91 11.94
CA LYS A 396 -15.89 -1.29 13.18
C LYS A 396 -14.59 -0.51 13.40
N GLN A 397 -13.80 -0.30 12.34
CA GLN A 397 -12.60 0.53 12.41
C GLN A 397 -12.94 1.98 12.73
N SER A 398 -14.02 2.51 12.16
CA SER A 398 -14.52 3.86 12.45
C SER A 398 -14.99 3.99 13.90
N ILE A 399 -15.67 2.98 14.47
CA ILE A 399 -16.07 2.96 15.88
C ILE A 399 -14.84 2.94 16.81
N VAL A 400 -13.86 2.09 16.51
CA VAL A 400 -12.60 2.02 17.29
C VAL A 400 -11.88 3.37 17.29
N ALA A 401 -11.87 4.08 16.15
CA ALA A 401 -11.32 5.42 16.04
C ALA A 401 -12.14 6.46 16.83
N ALA A 402 -13.48 6.48 16.68
CA ALA A 402 -14.35 7.42 17.39
C ALA A 402 -14.26 7.27 18.92
N TYR A 403 -14.12 6.04 19.44
CA TYR A 403 -13.91 5.80 20.86
C TYR A 403 -12.54 6.25 21.38
N ARG A 404 -11.56 6.54 20.52
CA ARG A 404 -10.26 7.09 20.95
C ARG A 404 -10.42 8.50 21.52
N ASP A 405 -11.36 9.28 21.00
CA ASP A 405 -11.53 10.70 21.31
C ASP A 405 -12.60 10.97 22.40
N LEU A 406 -13.29 9.92 22.87
CA LEU A 406 -14.28 10.00 23.94
C LEU A 406 -13.69 9.74 25.33
N GLU A 407 -14.46 10.08 26.36
CA GLU A 407 -14.13 9.67 27.73
C GLU A 407 -13.98 8.14 27.83
N PRO A 408 -12.92 7.65 28.50
CA PRO A 408 -12.57 6.23 28.62
C PRO A 408 -13.46 5.50 29.63
N THR A 409 -14.77 5.48 29.39
CA THR A 409 -15.70 4.70 30.19
C THR A 409 -15.43 3.20 30.03
N ARG A 410 -15.74 2.41 31.07
CA ARG A 410 -15.56 0.95 31.04
C ARG A 410 -16.24 0.30 29.83
N GLY A 411 -17.45 0.76 29.50
CA GLY A 411 -18.23 0.25 28.37
C GLY A 411 -17.57 0.53 27.02
N ASN A 412 -17.13 1.76 26.78
CA ASN A 412 -16.45 2.14 25.52
C ASN A 412 -15.15 1.34 25.33
N LEU A 413 -14.37 1.17 26.40
CA LEU A 413 -13.11 0.43 26.35
C LEU A 413 -13.34 -1.07 26.10
N GLN A 414 -14.31 -1.69 26.78
CA GLN A 414 -14.66 -3.10 26.55
C GLN A 414 -15.13 -3.31 25.11
N ARG A 415 -15.96 -2.39 24.60
CA ARG A 415 -16.42 -2.44 23.22
C ARG A 415 -15.26 -2.32 22.23
N LYS A 416 -14.32 -1.41 22.46
CA LYS A 416 -13.09 -1.28 21.65
C LYS A 416 -12.25 -2.57 21.65
N VAL A 417 -12.14 -3.24 22.81
CA VAL A 417 -11.46 -4.55 22.94
C VAL A 417 -12.15 -5.63 22.09
N GLU A 418 -13.48 -5.74 22.17
CA GLU A 418 -14.26 -6.68 21.36
C GLU A 418 -14.03 -6.46 19.87
N LEU A 419 -14.18 -5.23 19.40
CA LEU A 419 -14.02 -4.87 17.99
C LEU A 419 -12.61 -5.18 17.47
N CYS A 420 -11.56 -4.81 18.21
CA CYS A 420 -10.19 -5.13 17.82
C CYS A 420 -9.96 -6.65 17.74
N ARG A 421 -10.48 -7.42 18.70
CA ARG A 421 -10.38 -8.88 18.71
C ARG A 421 -11.12 -9.54 17.55
N GLU A 422 -12.22 -8.96 17.07
CA GLU A 422 -12.92 -9.42 15.86
C GLU A 422 -12.13 -9.13 14.57
N LEU A 423 -11.41 -8.00 14.51
CA LEU A 423 -10.64 -7.58 13.33
C LEU A 423 -9.33 -8.37 13.15
N LEU A 424 -8.62 -8.67 14.23
CA LEU A 424 -7.28 -9.27 14.18
C LEU A 424 -7.19 -10.63 13.45
N PRO A 425 -8.14 -11.58 13.59
CA PRO A 425 -8.12 -12.83 12.83
C PRO A 425 -8.22 -12.60 11.32
N VAL A 426 -9.06 -11.64 10.89
CA VAL A 426 -9.22 -11.29 9.47
C VAL A 426 -7.91 -10.70 8.94
N LEU A 427 -7.34 -9.71 9.63
CA LEU A 427 -6.08 -9.08 9.22
C LEU A 427 -4.91 -10.07 9.12
N ARG A 428 -4.85 -11.07 10.01
CA ARG A 428 -3.83 -12.13 9.97
C ARG A 428 -3.89 -12.99 8.71
N LEU A 429 -5.07 -13.20 8.14
CA LEU A 429 -5.26 -13.97 6.92
C LEU A 429 -4.93 -13.17 5.67
N LEU A 430 -5.28 -11.87 5.66
CA LEU A 430 -5.13 -11.00 4.50
C LEU A 430 -3.71 -10.43 4.34
N GLU A 431 -3.06 -10.10 5.46
CA GLU A 431 -1.70 -9.55 5.50
C GLU A 431 -0.84 -10.36 6.50
N PRO A 432 -0.37 -11.55 6.10
CA PRO A 432 0.41 -12.40 6.98
C PRO A 432 1.76 -11.77 7.32
N GLY A 433 2.26 -12.06 8.53
CA GLY A 433 3.56 -11.57 8.97
C GLY A 433 3.57 -10.07 9.27
N ILE A 434 4.50 -9.29 8.72
CA ILE A 434 4.60 -7.84 8.94
C ILE A 434 3.42 -7.12 8.26
N SER A 435 2.54 -6.51 9.07
CA SER A 435 1.34 -5.80 8.59
C SER A 435 1.13 -4.50 9.37
N ARG A 436 0.96 -3.40 8.62
CA ARG A 436 0.67 -2.06 9.15
C ARG A 436 -0.69 -2.03 9.86
N LEU A 437 -1.74 -2.53 9.20
CA LEU A 437 -3.10 -2.56 9.75
C LEU A 437 -3.18 -3.40 11.02
N ARG A 438 -2.50 -4.55 11.06
CA ARG A 438 -2.45 -5.38 12.26
C ARG A 438 -1.70 -4.68 13.39
N GLY A 439 -0.56 -4.05 13.10
CA GLY A 439 0.20 -3.26 14.07
C GLY A 439 -0.63 -2.15 14.73
N ILE A 440 -1.36 -1.37 13.92
CA ILE A 440 -2.24 -0.30 14.42
C ILE A 440 -3.39 -0.89 15.25
N THR A 441 -4.03 -1.98 14.78
CA THR A 441 -5.15 -2.60 15.52
C THR A 441 -4.71 -3.17 16.87
N LEU A 442 -3.53 -3.81 16.92
CA LEU A 442 -2.93 -4.30 18.17
C LEU A 442 -2.60 -3.14 19.10
N TYR A 443 -2.08 -2.03 18.56
CA TYR A 443 -1.84 -0.84 19.36
C TYR A 443 -3.16 -0.30 19.96
N GLU A 444 -4.22 -0.15 19.19
CA GLU A 444 -5.51 0.31 19.73
C GLU A 444 -6.09 -0.63 20.81
N LEU A 445 -5.92 -1.94 20.63
CA LEU A 445 -6.30 -2.94 21.61
C LEU A 445 -5.48 -2.79 22.91
N HIS A 446 -4.17 -2.60 22.80
CA HIS A 446 -3.31 -2.41 23.97
C HIS A 446 -3.72 -1.20 24.80
N VAL A 447 -4.02 -0.07 24.14
CA VAL A 447 -4.43 1.17 24.80
C VAL A 447 -5.67 0.89 25.65
N ALA A 448 -6.68 0.26 25.07
CA ALA A 448 -7.92 -0.05 25.77
C ALA A 448 -7.71 -0.96 27.00
N LEU A 449 -6.85 -1.98 26.87
CA LEU A 449 -6.54 -2.91 27.97
C LEU A 449 -5.77 -2.23 29.10
N VAL A 450 -4.79 -1.38 28.79
CA VAL A 450 -4.03 -0.63 29.81
C VAL A 450 -4.95 0.33 30.55
N THR A 451 -5.83 1.05 29.83
CA THR A 451 -6.77 1.99 30.46
C THR A 451 -7.79 1.26 31.35
N LEU A 452 -8.34 0.12 30.91
CA LEU A 452 -9.18 -0.74 31.77
C LEU A 452 -8.45 -1.19 33.04
N ALA A 453 -7.18 -1.56 32.91
CA ALA A 453 -6.38 -2.00 34.05
C ALA A 453 -6.08 -0.88 35.06
N GLN A 454 -5.81 0.34 34.58
CA GLN A 454 -5.40 1.47 35.40
C GLN A 454 -6.60 2.21 36.02
N GLU A 455 -7.64 2.45 35.24
CA GLU A 455 -8.78 3.30 35.63
C GLU A 455 -9.96 2.50 36.18
N HIS A 456 -10.12 1.25 35.73
CA HIS A 456 -11.27 0.39 36.09
C HIS A 456 -10.88 -0.81 36.95
N GLY A 457 -9.63 -0.87 37.43
CA GLY A 457 -9.15 -1.88 38.38
C GLY A 457 -8.96 -3.28 37.80
N GLU A 458 -8.97 -3.43 36.47
CA GLU A 458 -8.81 -4.72 35.77
C GLU A 458 -7.33 -5.10 35.57
N SER A 459 -6.52 -5.02 36.64
CA SER A 459 -5.06 -5.16 36.54
C SER A 459 -4.60 -6.48 35.89
N GLN A 460 -5.40 -7.55 35.94
CA GLN A 460 -5.11 -8.81 35.25
C GLN A 460 -4.86 -8.67 33.73
N LEU A 461 -5.33 -7.59 33.11
CA LEU A 461 -5.17 -7.31 31.68
C LEU A 461 -3.77 -6.80 31.31
N LEU A 462 -2.95 -6.35 32.28
CA LEU A 462 -1.65 -5.73 31.99
C LEU A 462 -0.65 -6.69 31.32
N GLN A 463 -0.68 -7.98 31.68
CA GLN A 463 0.19 -8.98 31.05
C GLN A 463 -0.18 -9.19 29.58
N GLU A 464 -1.48 -9.26 29.29
CA GLU A 464 -1.98 -9.39 27.91
C GLU A 464 -1.62 -8.15 27.09
N ALA A 465 -1.82 -6.96 27.66
CA ALA A 465 -1.49 -5.69 27.02
C ALA A 465 0.01 -5.58 26.67
N GLU A 466 0.90 -6.10 27.53
CA GLU A 466 2.35 -6.09 27.25
C GLU A 466 2.70 -6.92 26.01
N GLU A 467 2.18 -8.15 25.92
CA GLU A 467 2.45 -9.02 24.77
C GLU A 467 1.85 -8.46 23.48
N ILE A 468 0.64 -7.89 23.54
CA ILE A 468 -0.01 -7.23 22.41
C ILE A 468 0.81 -6.03 21.94
N LEU A 469 1.26 -5.18 22.85
CA LEU A 469 2.07 -4.00 22.49
C LEU A 469 3.43 -4.41 21.91
N LYS A 470 4.04 -5.47 22.45
CA LYS A 470 5.28 -6.04 21.90
C LYS A 470 5.09 -6.55 20.48
N GLU A 471 3.99 -7.23 20.18
CA GLU A 471 3.65 -7.63 18.81
C GLU A 471 3.44 -6.39 17.94
N ALA A 472 2.65 -5.40 18.37
CA ALA A 472 2.42 -4.15 17.64
C ALA A 472 3.73 -3.45 17.24
N VAL A 473 4.66 -3.30 18.20
CA VAL A 473 6.00 -2.74 17.96
C VAL A 473 6.75 -3.54 16.89
N SER A 474 6.72 -4.88 16.97
CA SER A 474 7.43 -5.73 16.01
C SER A 474 6.94 -5.58 14.57
N LEU A 475 5.68 -5.17 14.37
CA LEU A 475 5.08 -4.96 13.05
C LEU A 475 5.30 -3.53 12.53
N LEU A 476 5.28 -2.54 13.42
CA LEU A 476 5.38 -1.11 13.04
C LEU A 476 6.83 -0.60 12.93
N LEU A 477 7.83 -1.36 13.40
CA LEU A 477 9.24 -0.94 13.38
C LEU A 477 9.83 -0.76 11.96
N TYR A 478 9.11 -1.25 10.94
CA TYR A 478 9.51 -1.16 9.54
C TYR A 478 8.99 0.10 8.82
N GLU A 479 8.16 0.89 9.51
CA GLU A 479 7.62 2.14 8.99
C GLU A 479 8.66 3.26 9.02
N PRO A 480 8.61 4.22 8.08
CA PRO A 480 9.51 5.36 8.09
C PRO A 480 9.32 6.19 9.35
N THR A 481 10.41 6.62 9.98
CA THR A 481 10.37 7.25 11.31
C THR A 481 9.52 8.52 11.39
N VAL A 482 9.32 9.22 10.27
CA VAL A 482 8.59 10.48 10.16
C VAL A 482 7.14 10.28 9.69
N SER A 483 6.76 9.06 9.30
CA SER A 483 5.36 8.77 8.98
C SER A 483 4.52 8.70 10.25
N PRO A 484 3.18 8.89 10.18
CA PRO A 484 2.28 8.69 11.31
C PRO A 484 2.45 7.32 11.97
N GLU A 485 2.67 6.28 11.17
CA GLU A 485 2.85 4.91 11.66
C GLU A 485 4.24 4.70 12.30
N GLY A 486 5.29 5.38 11.82
CA GLY A 486 6.61 5.38 12.47
C GLY A 486 6.64 6.20 13.76
N GLU A 487 5.88 7.30 13.83
CA GLU A 487 5.60 8.03 15.07
C GLU A 487 4.90 7.14 16.09
N LEU A 488 3.86 6.42 15.65
CA LEU A 488 3.16 5.44 16.46
C LEU A 488 4.10 4.33 16.96
N ALA A 489 5.01 3.84 16.10
CA ALA A 489 6.01 2.85 16.49
C ALA A 489 6.94 3.36 17.61
N ARG A 490 7.40 4.63 17.51
CA ARG A 490 8.23 5.25 18.57
C ARG A 490 7.46 5.40 19.86
N GLN A 491 6.21 5.84 19.80
CA GLN A 491 5.33 5.95 20.96
C GLN A 491 5.14 4.59 21.63
N ALA A 492 4.76 3.57 20.83
CA ALA A 492 4.57 2.19 21.29
C ALA A 492 5.83 1.61 21.97
N MET A 493 7.03 1.91 21.44
CA MET A 493 8.29 1.49 22.07
C MET A 493 8.51 2.14 23.44
N ALA A 494 8.20 3.44 23.58
CA ALA A 494 8.30 4.14 24.85
C ALA A 494 7.28 3.62 25.88
N GLU A 495 6.04 3.41 25.45
CA GLU A 495 4.97 2.85 26.27
C GLU A 495 5.27 1.41 26.71
N LEU A 496 5.86 0.58 25.85
CA LEU A 496 6.24 -0.79 26.18
C LEU A 496 7.25 -0.85 27.33
N LYS A 497 8.19 0.10 27.39
CA LYS A 497 9.13 0.20 28.51
C LYS A 497 8.41 0.51 29.82
N SER A 498 7.46 1.44 29.79
CA SER A 498 6.65 1.81 30.96
C SER A 498 5.73 0.68 31.41
N LEU A 499 5.09 -0.01 30.46
CA LEU A 499 4.18 -1.12 30.71
C LEU A 499 4.90 -2.31 31.35
N LYS A 500 6.10 -2.66 30.88
CA LYS A 500 6.96 -3.68 31.52
C LYS A 500 7.21 -3.42 33.00
N ALA A 501 7.48 -2.16 33.36
CA ALA A 501 7.69 -1.79 34.75
C ALA A 501 6.40 -1.91 35.58
N LEU A 502 5.24 -1.58 35.00
CA LEU A 502 3.93 -1.74 35.63
C LEU A 502 3.57 -3.21 35.88
N VAL A 503 3.77 -4.06 34.86
CA VAL A 503 3.54 -5.52 34.95
C VAL A 503 4.41 -6.13 36.05
N ALA A 504 5.72 -5.84 36.07
CA ALA A 504 6.62 -6.33 37.10
C ALA A 504 6.18 -5.91 38.51
N LYS A 505 5.74 -4.65 38.68
CA LYS A 505 5.23 -4.13 39.96
C LYS A 505 3.95 -4.86 40.40
N GLN A 506 3.06 -5.20 39.47
CA GLN A 506 1.86 -5.96 39.76
C GLN A 506 2.18 -7.40 40.18
N GLN A 507 3.04 -8.09 39.44
CA GLN A 507 3.46 -9.46 39.77
C GLN A 507 4.05 -9.53 41.20
N LEU A 508 4.91 -8.57 41.56
CA LEU A 508 5.45 -8.46 42.92
C LEU A 508 4.36 -8.23 43.99
N LYS A 509 3.31 -7.45 43.69
CA LYS A 509 2.17 -7.27 44.60
C LYS A 509 1.38 -8.57 44.78
N GLU A 510 1.14 -9.30 43.70
CA GLU A 510 0.43 -10.58 43.73
C GLU A 510 1.21 -11.66 44.48
N GLU A 511 2.53 -11.74 44.29
CA GLU A 511 3.40 -12.63 45.05
C GLU A 511 3.39 -12.33 46.55
N LYS A 512 3.47 -11.03 46.92
CA LYS A 512 3.35 -10.60 48.32
C LYS A 512 1.99 -10.96 48.91
N LYS A 513 0.91 -10.84 48.14
CA LYS A 513 -0.45 -11.23 48.55
C LYS A 513 -0.52 -12.75 48.78
N LYS A 514 -0.02 -13.56 47.84
CA LYS A 514 0.05 -15.03 47.96
C LYS A 514 0.88 -15.49 49.16
N LYS A 515 2.03 -14.86 49.44
CA LYS A 515 2.85 -15.14 50.64
C LYS A 515 2.13 -14.80 51.94
N LYS A 516 1.41 -13.66 52.00
CA LYS A 516 0.58 -13.30 53.16
C LYS A 516 -0.60 -14.25 53.39
N THR A 517 -1.20 -14.81 52.33
CA THR A 517 -2.29 -15.79 52.46
C THR A 517 -1.77 -17.17 52.91
N LYS A 518 -0.55 -17.56 52.50
CA LYS A 518 0.10 -18.79 52.96
C LYS A 518 0.54 -18.75 54.42
N ASN A 519 0.94 -17.60 54.95
CA ASN A 519 1.31 -17.44 56.37
C ASN A 519 0.11 -17.25 57.33
N LYS A 520 -1.12 -17.19 56.80
CA LYS A 520 -2.38 -17.08 57.58
C LYS A 520 -3.17 -18.40 57.64
N LYS A 521 -2.70 -19.43 56.94
CA LYS A 521 -3.12 -20.82 57.09
C LYS A 521 -2.02 -21.55 57.84
#